data_AF-A0A7J6P3R1-F1
#
_entry.id   AF-A0A7J6P3R1-F1
#
_cell.length_a   1.000
_cell.length_b   1.000
_cell.length_c   1.000
_cell.angle_alpha   90.00
_cell.angle_beta   90.00
_cell.angle_gamma   90.00
#
_symmetry.space_group_name_H-M   'P 1'
#
loop_
_entity.id
_entity.type
_entity.pdbx_description
1 polymer ?
#
loop_
_entity_poly.entity_id
_entity_poly.type
_entity_poly.pdbx_seq_one_letter_code
_entity_poly.pdbx_strand_id
1 'polypeptide(L)'
;MAPTVAEALLSFTSARPGLEHLLDLIPIIRPRLYSIASSPRLDGGGRVDLLVVLAKWSDGTGAPRSGLCSTYITQRLKSGDVLRCGVTAGTFSLPTSITSPMVMAGLGTGIAPFRAFVQDRAIRAKQSEEKPGPMIVYYGARHREKDFAFGEEFEGYTRAGILTEVVGAFSRDQPEKVYVQHKIAEDRERLYDLLVTKAGYFYLCGQAGHVQQEVEDAVSSALGSRDELDRMIAEKRYSLELY
;
A
#
# COMPACT_ATOMS: atom_id res chain seq x y z
N MET A 1 13.36 -18.72 13.10
CA MET A 1 13.44 -18.46 11.64
C MET A 1 14.32 -19.54 11.03
N ALA A 2 13.98 -20.08 9.87
CA ALA A 2 14.76 -21.14 9.24
C ALA A 2 16.07 -20.59 8.65
N PRO A 3 17.20 -21.32 8.77
CA PRO A 3 18.46 -20.94 8.14
C PRO A 3 18.36 -20.99 6.60
N THR A 4 19.20 -20.22 5.91
CA THR A 4 19.37 -20.38 4.45
C THR A 4 20.11 -21.68 4.13
N VAL A 5 20.01 -22.16 2.89
CA VAL A 5 20.75 -23.34 2.42
C VAL A 5 22.26 -23.17 2.63
N ALA A 6 22.80 -21.98 2.33
CA ALA A 6 24.22 -21.69 2.53
C ALA A 6 24.64 -21.82 4.01
N GLU A 7 23.81 -21.35 4.94
CA GLU A 7 24.12 -21.43 6.37
C GLU A 7 24.00 -22.84 6.93
N ALA A 8 23.05 -23.63 6.41
CA ALA A 8 22.96 -25.04 6.75
C ALA A 8 24.26 -25.76 6.34
N LEU A 9 24.76 -25.53 5.11
CA LEU A 9 26.01 -26.12 4.63
C LEU A 9 27.24 -25.65 5.43
N LEU A 10 27.29 -24.38 5.83
CA LEU A 10 28.37 -23.85 6.67
C LEU A 10 28.33 -24.39 8.11
N SER A 11 27.14 -24.72 8.62
CA SER A 11 26.97 -25.29 9.96
C SER A 11 27.30 -26.79 10.01
N PHE A 12 27.09 -27.51 8.90
CA PHE A 12 27.36 -28.94 8.77
C PHE A 12 28.45 -29.20 7.73
N THR A 13 29.70 -28.86 8.07
CA THR A 13 30.85 -28.90 7.14
C THR A 13 31.21 -30.29 6.59
N SER A 14 30.67 -31.36 7.20
CA SER A 14 30.76 -32.74 6.68
C SER A 14 29.81 -33.00 5.52
N ALA A 15 28.73 -32.22 5.36
CA ALA A 15 27.82 -32.32 4.24
C ALA A 15 28.45 -31.74 2.97
N ARG A 16 28.69 -32.60 1.98
CA ARG A 16 29.30 -32.22 0.69
C ARG A 16 28.46 -32.72 -0.49
N PRO A 17 27.20 -32.27 -0.64
CA PRO A 17 26.38 -32.65 -1.78
C PRO A 17 27.01 -32.14 -3.09
N GLY A 18 26.86 -32.90 -4.17
CA GLY A 18 27.23 -32.45 -5.51
C GLY A 18 26.37 -31.27 -5.97
N LEU A 19 26.89 -30.49 -6.93
CA LEU A 19 26.19 -29.31 -7.45
C LEU A 19 24.80 -29.63 -8.02
N GLU A 20 24.69 -30.70 -8.79
CA GLU A 20 23.41 -31.14 -9.39
C GLU A 20 22.35 -31.39 -8.31
N HIS A 21 22.73 -32.11 -7.25
CA HIS A 21 21.83 -32.37 -6.13
C HIS A 21 21.44 -31.08 -5.38
N LEU A 22 22.36 -30.12 -5.25
CA LEU A 22 22.02 -28.81 -4.66
C LEU A 22 21.02 -28.03 -5.52
N LEU A 23 21.14 -28.09 -6.84
CA LEU A 23 20.20 -27.42 -7.75
C LEU A 23 18.80 -28.02 -7.66
N ASP A 24 18.68 -29.34 -7.42
CA ASP A 24 17.40 -30.00 -7.17
C ASP A 24 16.78 -29.62 -5.81
N LEU A 25 17.61 -29.30 -4.81
CA LEU A 25 17.15 -28.96 -3.45
C LEU A 25 16.79 -27.47 -3.28
N ILE A 26 17.49 -26.57 -3.99
CA ILE A 26 17.30 -25.12 -3.81
C ILE A 26 16.02 -24.69 -4.54
N PRO A 27 15.04 -24.10 -3.83
CA PRO A 27 13.80 -23.67 -4.47
C PRO A 27 14.04 -22.52 -5.44
N ILE A 28 13.28 -22.52 -6.54
CA ILE A 28 13.28 -21.42 -7.51
C ILE A 28 12.85 -20.11 -6.82
N ILE A 29 13.60 -19.05 -7.08
CA ILE A 29 13.28 -17.71 -6.59
C ILE A 29 11.96 -17.26 -7.21
N ARG A 30 10.96 -17.00 -6.36
CA ARG A 30 9.65 -16.50 -6.80
C ARG A 30 9.70 -14.99 -7.07
N PRO A 31 8.93 -14.48 -8.06
CA PRO A 31 8.73 -13.06 -8.24
C PRO A 31 8.17 -12.39 -6.98
N ARG A 32 8.51 -11.12 -6.77
CA ARG A 32 7.95 -10.31 -5.68
C ARG A 32 7.00 -9.26 -6.26
N LEU A 33 5.79 -9.22 -5.73
CA LEU A 33 4.77 -8.24 -6.12
C LEU A 33 4.95 -6.95 -5.33
N TYR A 34 4.67 -5.82 -5.99
CA TYR A 34 4.62 -4.49 -5.41
C TYR A 34 3.42 -3.76 -6.01
N SER A 35 2.70 -3.01 -5.17
CA SER A 35 1.64 -2.12 -5.65
C SER A 35 2.26 -0.95 -6.42
N ILE A 36 1.73 -0.68 -7.61
CA ILE A 36 2.22 0.39 -8.49
C ILE A 36 1.87 1.75 -7.88
N ALA A 37 2.86 2.65 -7.82
CA ALA A 37 2.74 3.98 -7.23
C ALA A 37 2.56 5.12 -8.25
N SER A 38 2.35 4.79 -9.53
CA SER A 38 2.08 5.74 -10.61
C SER A 38 0.79 5.42 -11.36
N SER A 39 0.09 6.45 -11.82
CA SER A 39 -1.03 6.25 -12.76
C SER A 39 -0.50 5.79 -14.12
N PRO A 40 -1.16 4.84 -14.81
CA PRO A 40 -0.81 4.50 -16.19
C PRO A 40 -1.13 5.64 -17.18
N ARG A 41 -1.88 6.66 -16.77
CA ARG A 41 -2.10 7.87 -17.57
C ARG A 41 -0.95 8.87 -17.45
N LEU A 42 -0.09 8.71 -16.43
CA LEU A 42 1.09 9.53 -16.26
C LEU A 42 2.10 9.19 -17.35
N ASP A 43 2.65 10.22 -18.01
CA ASP A 43 3.68 10.11 -19.05
C ASP A 43 3.36 9.07 -20.15
N GLY A 44 2.08 8.92 -20.50
CA GLY A 44 1.64 7.99 -21.54
C GLY A 44 1.83 6.50 -21.20
N GLY A 45 2.00 6.15 -19.92
CA GLY A 45 2.10 4.76 -19.46
C GLY A 45 3.48 4.11 -19.65
N GLY A 46 4.48 4.87 -20.09
CA GLY A 46 5.86 4.38 -20.28
C GLY A 46 6.66 4.23 -18.98
N ARG A 47 6.05 4.52 -17.82
CA ARG A 47 6.72 4.57 -16.51
C ARG A 47 5.90 3.90 -15.40
N VAL A 48 6.58 3.11 -14.58
CA VAL A 48 6.05 2.50 -13.36
C VAL A 48 6.90 2.96 -12.18
N ASP A 49 6.28 3.66 -11.24
CA ASP A 49 6.92 4.04 -9.97
C ASP A 49 6.60 2.98 -8.91
N LEU A 50 7.57 2.65 -8.05
CA LEU A 50 7.41 1.74 -6.92
C LEU A 50 7.79 2.43 -5.60
N LEU A 51 7.06 2.15 -4.53
CA LEU A 51 7.46 2.49 -3.16
C LEU A 51 7.95 1.23 -2.45
N VAL A 52 9.25 1.14 -2.19
CA VAL A 52 9.89 -0.07 -1.64
C VAL A 52 10.60 0.25 -0.33
N VAL A 53 10.25 -0.46 0.73
CA VAL A 53 11.02 -0.46 1.98
C VAL A 53 12.05 -1.59 1.94
N LEU A 54 13.28 -1.25 2.30
CA LEU A 54 14.35 -2.24 2.48
C LEU A 54 14.04 -3.11 3.70
N ALA A 55 13.66 -4.36 3.45
CA ALA A 55 13.40 -5.33 4.50
C ALA A 55 14.73 -5.72 5.16
N LYS A 56 14.88 -5.40 6.45
CA LYS A 56 15.99 -5.85 7.29
C LYS A 56 15.44 -6.45 8.58
N TRP A 57 16.09 -7.50 9.05
CA TRP A 57 15.78 -8.13 10.33
C TRP A 57 17.04 -8.78 10.90
N SER A 58 16.98 -9.22 12.16
CA SER A 58 18.01 -10.08 12.75
C SER A 58 17.44 -11.49 12.84
N ASP A 59 18.25 -12.51 12.57
CA ASP A 59 17.92 -13.84 13.07
C ASP A 59 18.18 -13.89 14.60
N GLY A 60 17.68 -14.92 15.26
CA GLY A 60 17.83 -15.09 16.71
C GLY A 60 19.28 -15.26 17.18
N THR A 61 20.25 -15.28 16.26
CA THR A 61 21.69 -15.32 16.55
C THR A 61 22.35 -13.94 16.46
N GLY A 62 21.59 -12.89 16.08
CA GLY A 62 22.09 -11.51 15.99
C GLY A 62 22.66 -11.15 14.61
N ALA A 63 22.67 -12.07 13.63
CA ALA A 63 23.20 -11.79 12.31
C ALA A 63 22.20 -10.96 11.50
N PRO A 64 22.65 -9.86 10.86
CA PRO A 64 21.77 -9.03 10.05
C PRO A 64 21.35 -9.77 8.79
N ARG A 65 20.05 -9.73 8.51
CA ARG A 65 19.40 -10.30 7.34
C ARG A 65 18.70 -9.22 6.54
N SER A 66 18.58 -9.43 5.24
CA SER A 66 17.81 -8.55 4.37
C SER A 66 17.03 -9.31 3.30
N GLY A 67 15.97 -8.68 2.81
CA GLY A 67 15.10 -9.25 1.79
C GLY A 67 15.80 -9.26 0.43
N LEU A 68 15.72 -10.37 -0.31
CA LEU A 68 16.38 -10.52 -1.61
C LEU A 68 15.98 -9.43 -2.61
N CYS A 69 14.68 -9.27 -2.85
CA CYS A 69 14.17 -8.34 -3.87
C CYS A 69 14.33 -6.86 -3.45
N SER A 70 14.01 -6.52 -2.20
CA SER A 70 14.16 -5.14 -1.71
C SER A 70 15.62 -4.71 -1.65
N THR A 71 16.56 -5.61 -1.29
CA THR A 71 18.01 -5.35 -1.37
C THR A 71 18.44 -5.15 -2.82
N TYR A 72 17.99 -6.01 -3.73
CA TYR A 72 18.33 -5.89 -5.15
C TYR A 72 17.88 -4.54 -5.73
N ILE A 73 16.62 -4.17 -5.52
CA ILE A 73 16.04 -2.91 -6.02
C ILE A 73 16.73 -1.69 -5.40
N THR A 74 16.90 -1.67 -4.07
CA THR A 74 17.32 -0.44 -3.37
C THR A 74 18.83 -0.25 -3.25
N GLN A 75 19.62 -1.32 -3.42
CA GLN A 75 21.07 -1.27 -3.17
C GLN A 75 21.92 -1.77 -4.33
N ARG A 76 21.37 -2.54 -5.28
CA ARG A 76 22.16 -3.13 -6.37
C ARG A 76 21.83 -2.55 -7.75
N LEU A 77 20.56 -2.24 -8.01
CA LEU A 77 20.17 -1.62 -9.27
C LEU A 77 20.72 -0.19 -9.38
N LYS A 78 21.12 0.16 -10.60
CA LYS A 78 21.55 1.49 -11.01
C LYS A 78 20.69 1.98 -12.17
N SER A 79 20.71 3.30 -12.39
CA SER A 79 20.05 3.88 -13.56
C SER A 79 20.62 3.29 -14.85
N GLY A 80 19.75 2.86 -15.75
CA GLY A 80 20.09 2.16 -17.00
C GLY A 80 20.09 0.63 -16.90
N ASP A 81 20.01 0.04 -15.70
CA ASP A 81 19.91 -1.41 -15.57
C ASP A 81 18.57 -1.93 -16.11
N VAL A 82 18.62 -3.12 -16.72
CA VAL A 82 17.42 -3.81 -17.23
C VAL A 82 16.86 -4.74 -16.17
N LEU A 83 15.67 -4.43 -15.68
CA LEU A 83 14.91 -5.27 -14.76
C LEU A 83 13.94 -6.17 -15.52
N ARG A 84 13.99 -7.49 -15.26
CA ARG A 84 12.93 -8.40 -15.71
C ARG A 84 11.74 -8.31 -14.75
N CYS A 85 10.64 -7.76 -15.23
CA CYS A 85 9.39 -7.64 -14.47
C CYS A 85 8.18 -7.88 -15.39
N GLY A 86 7.02 -8.12 -14.77
CA GLY A 86 5.73 -8.20 -15.44
C GLY A 86 4.68 -7.47 -14.61
N VAL A 87 3.60 -7.06 -15.26
CA VAL A 87 2.44 -6.44 -14.60
C VAL A 87 1.37 -7.49 -14.43
N THR A 88 0.82 -7.59 -13.22
CA THR A 88 -0.36 -8.40 -12.92
C THR A 88 -1.52 -7.47 -12.60
N ALA A 89 -2.75 -7.90 -12.88
CA ALA A 89 -3.94 -7.19 -12.44
C ALA A 89 -3.98 -7.15 -10.90
N GLY A 90 -4.24 -5.97 -10.34
CA GLY A 90 -4.50 -5.78 -8.90
C GLY A 90 -5.96 -6.06 -8.53
N THR A 91 -6.30 -5.87 -7.26
CA THR A 91 -7.67 -6.06 -6.77
C THR A 91 -8.54 -4.82 -6.88
N PHE A 92 -7.93 -3.64 -6.96
CA PHE A 92 -8.67 -2.38 -6.95
C PHE A 92 -9.31 -2.05 -8.30
N SER A 93 -10.57 -1.61 -8.23
CA SER A 93 -11.30 -0.99 -9.32
C SER A 93 -11.60 0.46 -8.97
N LEU A 94 -11.15 1.40 -9.79
CA LEU A 94 -11.47 2.83 -9.60
C LEU A 94 -12.87 3.13 -10.15
N PRO A 95 -13.59 4.10 -9.57
CA PRO A 95 -14.84 4.60 -10.15
C PRO A 95 -14.62 5.21 -11.53
N THR A 96 -15.53 4.91 -12.46
CA THR A 96 -15.56 5.49 -13.80
C THR A 96 -15.85 6.98 -13.77
N SER A 97 -16.69 7.44 -12.85
CA SER A 97 -16.96 8.86 -12.65
C SER A 97 -15.84 9.53 -11.84
N ILE A 98 -15.48 10.75 -12.22
CA ILE A 98 -14.57 11.59 -11.42
C ILE A 98 -15.28 12.30 -10.28
N THR A 99 -16.61 12.25 -10.20
CA THR A 99 -17.41 12.85 -9.11
C THR A 99 -17.65 11.87 -7.96
N SER A 100 -17.38 10.57 -8.16
CA SER A 100 -17.52 9.56 -7.10
C SER A 100 -16.51 9.78 -5.97
N PRO A 101 -16.97 9.84 -4.71
CA PRO A 101 -16.07 9.95 -3.56
C PRO A 101 -15.17 8.73 -3.41
N MET A 102 -13.95 8.94 -2.92
CA MET A 102 -13.03 7.86 -2.55
C MET A 102 -12.43 8.11 -1.17
N VAL A 103 -12.54 7.11 -0.31
CA VAL A 103 -11.89 7.04 0.99
C VAL A 103 -10.82 5.95 0.92
N MET A 104 -9.58 6.29 1.23
CA MET A 104 -8.43 5.41 1.07
C MET A 104 -7.67 5.32 2.38
N ALA A 105 -7.30 4.12 2.81
CA ALA A 105 -6.53 3.86 4.03
C ALA A 105 -5.21 3.16 3.65
N GLY A 106 -4.10 3.88 3.74
CA GLY A 106 -2.76 3.39 3.38
C GLY A 106 -1.88 3.20 4.60
N LEU A 107 -1.41 1.97 4.84
CA LEU A 107 -0.53 1.64 5.96
C LEU A 107 0.93 1.52 5.46
N GLY A 108 1.80 2.46 5.85
CA GLY A 108 3.21 2.47 5.47
C GLY A 108 3.39 2.50 3.95
N THR A 109 3.95 1.42 3.37
CA THR A 109 4.09 1.29 1.90
C THR A 109 2.75 1.14 1.17
N GLY A 110 1.66 0.86 1.88
CA GLY A 110 0.32 0.73 1.32
C GLY A 110 -0.26 2.05 0.76
N ILE A 111 0.45 3.16 0.92
CA ILE A 111 0.11 4.43 0.27
C ILE A 111 0.42 4.46 -1.23
N ALA A 112 1.25 3.52 -1.71
CA ALA A 112 1.67 3.43 -3.11
C ALA A 112 0.49 3.53 -4.11
N PRO A 113 -0.52 2.64 -4.08
CA PRO A 113 -1.63 2.72 -5.04
C PRO A 113 -2.43 4.01 -4.93
N PHE A 114 -2.52 4.61 -3.74
CA PHE A 114 -3.30 5.85 -3.56
C PHE A 114 -2.60 7.07 -4.16
N ARG A 115 -1.27 7.08 -4.22
CA ARG A 115 -0.54 8.05 -5.06
C ARG A 115 -0.97 7.93 -6.53
N ALA A 116 -1.02 6.70 -7.06
CA ALA A 116 -1.48 6.46 -8.43
C ALA A 116 -2.94 6.90 -8.63
N PHE A 117 -3.82 6.71 -7.64
CA PHE A 117 -5.23 7.12 -7.72
C PHE A 117 -5.39 8.63 -7.76
N VAL A 118 -4.65 9.36 -6.93
CA VAL A 118 -4.65 10.82 -6.91
C VAL A 118 -4.12 11.37 -8.24
N GLN A 119 -3.05 10.77 -8.79
CA GLN A 119 -2.55 11.10 -10.12
C GLN A 119 -3.58 10.83 -11.22
N ASP A 120 -4.24 9.67 -11.22
CA ASP A 120 -5.28 9.33 -12.20
C ASP A 120 -6.44 10.32 -12.15
N ARG A 121 -6.93 10.65 -10.94
CA ARG A 121 -7.98 11.65 -10.75
C ARG A 121 -7.53 13.03 -11.24
N ALA A 122 -6.31 13.46 -10.90
CA ALA A 122 -5.77 14.74 -11.36
C ALA A 122 -5.72 14.86 -12.89
N ILE A 123 -5.31 13.78 -13.57
CA ILE A 123 -5.22 13.75 -15.03
C ILE A 123 -6.62 13.77 -15.65
N ARG A 124 -7.56 12.96 -15.15
CA ARG A 124 -8.94 12.92 -15.64
C ARG A 124 -9.69 14.24 -15.36
N ALA A 125 -9.42 14.89 -14.24
CA ALA A 125 -9.99 16.19 -13.90
C ALA A 125 -9.62 17.27 -14.93
N LYS A 126 -8.41 17.25 -15.47
CA LYS A 126 -7.99 18.17 -16.54
C LYS A 126 -8.73 17.96 -17.86
N GLN A 127 -9.36 16.79 -18.03
CA GLN A 127 -10.05 16.37 -19.25
C GLN A 127 -11.58 16.40 -19.10
N SER A 128 -12.08 16.87 -17.95
CA SER A 128 -13.51 16.90 -17.64
C SER A 128 -13.95 18.30 -17.25
N GLU A 129 -15.21 18.61 -17.53
CA GLU A 129 -15.88 19.82 -17.07
C GLU A 129 -16.43 19.66 -15.63
N GLU A 130 -16.56 18.42 -15.16
CA GLU A 130 -17.02 18.13 -13.80
C GLU A 130 -15.92 18.36 -12.77
N LYS A 131 -16.32 18.85 -11.59
CA LYS A 131 -15.39 18.95 -10.46
C LYS A 131 -15.14 17.56 -9.86
N PRO A 132 -13.88 17.23 -9.51
CA PRO A 132 -13.59 15.99 -8.82
C PRO A 132 -14.39 15.85 -7.52
N GLY A 133 -14.93 14.65 -7.29
CA GLY A 133 -15.56 14.29 -6.03
C GLY A 133 -14.55 14.20 -4.88
N PRO A 134 -15.02 14.16 -3.63
CA PRO A 134 -14.15 14.12 -2.47
C PRO A 134 -13.18 12.93 -2.49
N MET A 135 -11.93 13.18 -2.12
CA MET A 135 -10.91 12.15 -1.95
C MET A 135 -10.21 12.33 -0.61
N ILE A 136 -10.28 11.33 0.25
CA ILE A 136 -9.62 11.35 1.56
C ILE A 136 -8.64 10.20 1.64
N VAL A 137 -7.43 10.47 2.13
CA VAL A 137 -6.42 9.47 2.42
C VAL A 137 -6.13 9.45 3.92
N TYR A 138 -6.43 8.35 4.59
CA TYR A 138 -5.90 8.07 5.93
C TYR A 138 -4.55 7.37 5.78
N TYR A 139 -3.51 7.96 6.35
CA TYR A 139 -2.15 7.45 6.22
C TYR A 139 -1.57 7.03 7.56
N GLY A 140 -1.19 5.76 7.70
CA GLY A 140 -0.59 5.20 8.90
C GLY A 140 0.92 5.08 8.79
N ALA A 141 1.67 5.74 9.68
CA ALA A 141 3.13 5.63 9.74
C ALA A 141 3.67 5.78 11.18
N ARG A 142 4.99 5.73 11.34
CA ARG A 142 5.64 5.91 12.65
C ARG A 142 5.78 7.39 12.96
N HIS A 143 6.50 8.13 12.13
CA HIS A 143 6.75 9.56 12.30
C HIS A 143 6.35 10.36 11.07
N ARG A 144 5.78 11.55 11.27
CA ARG A 144 5.46 12.45 10.16
C ARG A 144 6.70 12.88 9.38
N GLU A 145 7.74 13.32 10.07
CA GLU A 145 8.92 13.90 9.42
C GLU A 145 9.78 12.88 8.66
N LYS A 146 9.74 11.60 9.07
CA LYS A 146 10.63 10.56 8.55
C LYS A 146 9.95 9.58 7.61
N ASP A 147 8.68 9.29 7.88
CA ASP A 147 7.99 8.18 7.25
C ASP A 147 6.81 8.65 6.38
N PHE A 148 6.52 9.97 6.30
CA PHE A 148 5.43 10.47 5.46
C PHE A 148 5.77 10.46 3.96
N ALA A 149 5.62 9.29 3.35
CA ALA A 149 5.81 9.11 1.92
C ALA A 149 4.83 10.00 1.13
N PHE A 150 5.39 10.74 0.16
CA PHE A 150 4.66 11.62 -0.75
C PHE A 150 3.93 12.81 -0.10
N GLY A 151 4.31 13.20 1.12
CA GLY A 151 3.64 14.29 1.85
C GLY A 151 3.51 15.59 1.04
N GLU A 152 4.61 16.10 0.48
CA GLU A 152 4.61 17.33 -0.34
C GLU A 152 3.74 17.19 -1.60
N GLU A 153 3.76 16.03 -2.25
CA GLU A 153 2.97 15.75 -3.45
C GLU A 153 1.47 15.77 -3.12
N PHE A 154 1.06 15.11 -2.04
CA PHE A 154 -0.33 15.14 -1.60
C PHE A 154 -0.79 16.53 -1.15
N GLU A 155 0.04 17.28 -0.43
CA GLU A 155 -0.28 18.67 -0.09
C GLU A 155 -0.45 19.53 -1.36
N GLY A 156 0.35 19.27 -2.39
CA GLY A 156 0.18 19.86 -3.72
C GLY A 156 -1.19 19.55 -4.33
N TYR A 157 -1.60 18.28 -4.31
CA TYR A 157 -2.93 17.88 -4.80
C TYR A 157 -4.09 18.42 -3.97
N THR A 158 -3.88 18.62 -2.66
CA THR A 158 -4.86 19.27 -1.79
C THR A 158 -5.03 20.74 -2.14
N ARG A 159 -3.94 21.47 -2.33
CA ARG A 159 -4.00 22.87 -2.80
C ARG A 159 -4.63 23.00 -4.19
N ALA A 160 -4.43 22.01 -5.06
CA ALA A 160 -5.03 21.96 -6.38
C ALA A 160 -6.50 21.52 -6.39
N GLY A 161 -7.08 21.17 -5.24
CA GLY A 161 -8.48 20.72 -5.13
C GLY A 161 -8.75 19.34 -5.73
N ILE A 162 -7.70 18.54 -6.00
CA ILE A 162 -7.85 17.15 -6.45
C ILE A 162 -8.07 16.22 -5.25
N LEU A 163 -7.32 16.44 -4.19
CA LEU A 163 -7.39 15.66 -2.96
C LEU A 163 -8.08 16.51 -1.88
N THR A 164 -9.11 15.99 -1.24
CA THR A 164 -9.80 16.74 -0.17
C THR A 164 -8.89 16.87 1.05
N GLU A 165 -8.30 15.76 1.50
CA GLU A 165 -7.47 15.75 2.69
C GLU A 165 -6.57 14.51 2.76
N VAL A 166 -5.39 14.67 3.38
CA VAL A 166 -4.63 13.54 3.94
C VAL A 166 -4.65 13.60 5.45
N VAL A 167 -5.27 12.60 6.07
CA VAL A 167 -5.35 12.44 7.52
C VAL A 167 -4.23 11.52 7.98
N GLY A 168 -3.18 12.11 8.59
CA GLY A 168 -2.04 11.36 9.11
C GLY A 168 -2.30 10.75 10.49
N ALA A 169 -2.00 9.46 10.64
CA ALA A 169 -1.95 8.72 11.89
C ALA A 169 -0.49 8.29 12.16
N PHE A 170 0.22 9.10 12.96
CA PHE A 170 1.63 8.90 13.28
C PHE A 170 1.76 8.27 14.67
N SER A 171 2.14 7.00 14.70
CA SER A 171 2.10 6.18 15.93
C SER A 171 3.19 6.51 16.95
N ARG A 172 4.16 7.38 16.63
CA ARG A 172 5.34 7.68 17.46
C ARG A 172 5.66 9.16 17.62
N ASP A 173 4.77 10.06 17.18
CA ASP A 173 4.97 11.51 17.33
C ASP A 173 4.47 12.03 18.69
N GLN A 174 3.77 11.19 19.46
CA GLN A 174 3.22 11.48 20.78
C GLN A 174 3.24 10.22 21.66
N PRO A 175 3.06 10.35 23.00
CA PRO A 175 3.06 9.20 23.92
C PRO A 175 1.98 8.16 23.60
N GLU A 176 0.78 8.59 23.22
CA GLU A 176 -0.32 7.72 22.85
C GLU A 176 -0.18 7.22 21.41
N LYS A 177 -0.45 5.93 21.18
CA LYS A 177 -0.39 5.35 19.83
C LYS A 177 -1.62 5.75 19.03
N VAL A 178 -1.41 6.55 17.99
CA VAL A 178 -2.46 6.94 17.03
C VAL A 178 -2.32 6.12 15.75
N TYR A 179 -3.39 5.42 15.37
CA TYR A 179 -3.46 4.59 14.17
C TYR A 179 -4.64 5.00 13.28
N VAL A 180 -4.68 4.45 12.06
CA VAL A 180 -5.68 4.80 11.05
C VAL A 180 -7.11 4.50 11.50
N GLN A 181 -7.34 3.38 12.19
CA GLN A 181 -8.66 3.04 12.75
C GLN A 181 -9.17 4.09 13.75
N HIS A 182 -8.27 4.72 14.51
CA HIS A 182 -8.67 5.79 15.44
C HIS A 182 -9.14 7.02 14.67
N LYS A 183 -8.42 7.38 13.60
CA LYS A 183 -8.79 8.51 12.72
C LYS A 183 -10.08 8.26 11.95
N ILE A 184 -10.31 7.03 11.51
CA ILE A 184 -11.56 6.59 10.89
C ILE A 184 -12.73 6.71 11.89
N ALA A 185 -12.53 6.27 13.13
CA ALA A 185 -13.56 6.35 14.17
C ALA A 185 -13.90 7.80 14.56
N GLU A 186 -12.89 8.67 14.63
CA GLU A 186 -13.07 10.13 14.84
C GLU A 186 -13.92 10.76 13.73
N ASP A 187 -13.83 10.25 12.50
CA ASP A 187 -14.41 10.83 11.28
C ASP A 187 -15.67 10.11 10.78
N ARG A 188 -16.34 9.36 11.68
CA ARG A 188 -17.48 8.48 11.36
C ARG A 188 -18.60 9.14 10.57
N GLU A 189 -18.98 10.38 10.91
CA GLU A 189 -20.09 11.08 10.25
C GLU A 189 -19.76 11.43 8.80
N ARG A 190 -18.51 11.87 8.55
CA ARG A 190 -18.01 12.14 7.21
C ARG A 190 -17.90 10.85 6.40
N LEU A 191 -17.44 9.76 7.01
CA LEU A 191 -17.40 8.44 6.37
C LEU A 191 -18.80 7.98 5.96
N TYR A 192 -19.78 8.12 6.84
CA TYR A 192 -21.16 7.74 6.54
C TYR A 192 -21.69 8.52 5.33
N ASP A 193 -21.54 9.85 5.32
CA ASP A 193 -21.96 10.69 4.18
C ASP A 193 -21.26 10.27 2.87
N LEU A 194 -19.93 10.09 2.90
CA LEU A 194 -19.17 9.78 1.70
C LEU A 194 -19.43 8.38 1.16
N LEU A 195 -19.53 7.37 2.03
CA LEU A 195 -19.61 5.97 1.63
C LEU A 195 -21.05 5.48 1.46
N VAL A 196 -21.98 5.94 2.30
CA VAL A 196 -23.40 5.54 2.27
C VAL A 196 -24.20 6.56 1.47
N THR A 197 -24.28 7.81 1.92
CA THR A 197 -25.16 8.83 1.30
C THR A 197 -24.75 9.15 -0.14
N LYS A 198 -23.45 9.23 -0.42
CA LYS A 198 -22.90 9.56 -1.74
C LYS A 198 -22.43 8.34 -2.54
N ALA A 199 -22.68 7.13 -2.03
CA ALA A 199 -22.28 5.87 -2.66
C ALA A 199 -20.78 5.83 -3.06
N GLY A 200 -19.92 6.35 -2.19
CA GLY A 200 -18.47 6.38 -2.40
C GLY A 200 -17.80 5.02 -2.27
N TYR A 201 -16.50 5.03 -2.52
CA TYR A 201 -15.63 3.85 -2.53
C TYR A 201 -14.67 3.90 -1.35
N PHE A 202 -14.44 2.76 -0.73
CA PHE A 202 -13.43 2.55 0.29
C PHE A 202 -12.34 1.60 -0.21
N TYR A 203 -11.08 1.99 0.03
CA TYR A 203 -9.91 1.19 -0.31
C TYR A 203 -8.97 1.08 0.88
N LEU A 204 -8.49 -0.12 1.18
CA LEU A 204 -7.43 -0.34 2.18
C LEU A 204 -6.27 -1.08 1.55
N CYS A 205 -5.06 -0.53 1.69
CA CYS A 205 -3.82 -1.16 1.26
C CYS A 205 -2.79 -1.14 2.38
N GLY A 206 -2.14 -2.28 2.63
CA GLY A 206 -1.23 -2.39 3.75
C GLY A 206 -1.04 -3.80 4.30
N GLN A 207 -0.59 -3.84 5.55
CA GLN A 207 -0.36 -5.09 6.27
C GLN A 207 -1.67 -5.81 6.58
N ALA A 208 -1.73 -7.12 6.28
CA ALA A 208 -2.86 -7.98 6.64
C ALA A 208 -2.90 -8.31 8.15
N GLY A 209 -4.01 -8.93 8.59
CA GLY A 209 -4.16 -9.49 9.93
C GLY A 209 -4.89 -8.56 10.90
N HIS A 210 -4.36 -8.37 12.10
CA HIS A 210 -5.07 -7.64 13.17
C HIS A 210 -5.39 -6.19 12.78
N VAL A 211 -4.45 -5.48 12.16
CA VAL A 211 -4.66 -4.06 11.78
C VAL A 211 -5.73 -3.93 10.71
N GLN A 212 -5.81 -4.87 9.78
CA GLN A 212 -6.89 -4.92 8.80
C GLN A 212 -8.26 -5.06 9.49
N GLN A 213 -8.37 -5.97 10.46
CA GLN A 213 -9.62 -6.21 11.19
C GLN A 213 -10.05 -4.95 11.96
N GLU A 214 -9.14 -4.28 12.65
CA GLU A 214 -9.44 -3.04 13.37
C GLU A 214 -9.92 -1.91 12.44
N VAL A 215 -9.35 -1.81 11.23
CA VAL A 215 -9.83 -0.84 10.24
C VAL A 215 -11.21 -1.22 9.71
N GLU A 216 -11.45 -2.50 9.42
CA GLU A 216 -12.76 -2.99 8.99
C GLU A 216 -13.84 -2.73 10.05
N ASP A 217 -13.54 -3.00 11.31
CA ASP A 217 -14.46 -2.75 12.43
C ASP A 217 -14.77 -1.25 12.59
N ALA A 218 -13.75 -0.39 12.47
CA ALA A 218 -13.93 1.06 12.52
C ALA A 218 -14.78 1.57 11.35
N VAL A 219 -14.57 1.04 10.14
CA VAL A 219 -15.40 1.38 8.97
C VAL A 219 -16.82 0.86 9.14
N SER A 220 -17.00 -0.41 9.52
CA SER A 220 -18.32 -1.02 9.79
C SER A 220 -19.11 -0.20 10.80
N SER A 221 -18.45 0.24 11.88
CA SER A 221 -19.05 1.13 12.88
C SER A 221 -19.44 2.50 12.29
N ALA A 222 -18.61 3.08 11.43
CA ALA A 222 -18.91 4.35 10.75
C ALA A 222 -20.06 4.23 9.74
N LEU A 223 -20.23 3.09 9.08
CA LEU A 223 -21.35 2.80 8.18
C LEU A 223 -22.67 2.55 8.93
N GLY A 224 -22.61 2.29 10.23
CA GLY A 224 -23.77 2.07 11.10
C GLY A 224 -24.25 0.61 11.18
N SER A 225 -23.81 -0.26 10.26
CA SER A 225 -24.11 -1.71 10.33
C SER A 225 -23.14 -2.55 9.50
N ARG A 226 -23.03 -3.83 9.86
CA ARG A 226 -22.30 -4.84 9.07
C ARG A 226 -22.97 -5.11 7.72
N ASP A 227 -24.30 -5.07 7.67
CA ASP A 227 -25.06 -5.27 6.43
C ASP A 227 -24.72 -4.24 5.36
N GLU A 228 -24.44 -2.99 5.76
CA GLU A 228 -24.02 -1.94 4.82
C GLU A 228 -22.61 -2.20 4.28
N LEU A 229 -21.69 -2.67 5.13
CA LEU A 229 -20.35 -3.09 4.70
C LEU A 229 -20.45 -4.26 3.71
N ASP A 230 -21.25 -5.28 4.01
CA ASP A 230 -21.43 -6.45 3.14
C ASP A 230 -22.05 -6.04 1.79
N ARG A 231 -22.97 -5.06 1.79
CA ARG A 231 -23.50 -4.46 0.55
C ARG A 231 -22.40 -3.77 -0.26
N MET A 232 -21.57 -2.95 0.38
CA MET A 232 -20.43 -2.29 -0.30
C MET A 232 -19.45 -3.31 -0.90
N ILE A 233 -19.20 -4.42 -0.21
CA ILE A 233 -18.36 -5.52 -0.72
C ILE A 233 -19.01 -6.14 -1.97
N ALA A 234 -20.29 -6.46 -1.91
CA ALA A 234 -21.04 -7.03 -3.04
C ALA A 234 -21.05 -6.10 -4.27
N GLU A 235 -21.15 -4.78 -4.03
CA GLU A 235 -21.11 -3.73 -5.06
C GLU A 235 -19.69 -3.36 -5.51
N LYS A 236 -18.64 -4.01 -4.97
CA LYS A 236 -17.22 -3.72 -5.23
C LYS A 236 -16.82 -2.27 -4.90
N ARG A 237 -17.54 -1.64 -3.96
CA ARG A 237 -17.21 -0.32 -3.40
C ARG A 237 -16.33 -0.39 -2.17
N TYR A 238 -16.13 -1.57 -1.58
CA TYR A 238 -15.13 -1.82 -0.54
C TYR A 238 -14.08 -2.80 -1.06
N SER A 239 -12.83 -2.36 -1.19
CA SER A 239 -11.75 -3.17 -1.79
C SER A 239 -10.49 -3.18 -0.93
N LEU A 240 -9.81 -4.33 -0.90
CA LEU A 240 -8.62 -4.58 -0.10
C LEU A 240 -7.46 -5.03 -0.98
N GLU A 241 -6.25 -4.52 -0.72
CA GLU A 241 -4.99 -5.02 -1.28
C GLU A 241 -3.96 -5.18 -0.16
N LEU A 242 -3.80 -6.40 0.33
CA LEU A 242 -3.07 -6.67 1.57
C LEU A 242 -1.91 -7.63 1.35
N TYR A 243 -0.88 -7.50 2.19
CA TYR A 243 0.35 -8.28 2.13
C TYR A 243 0.91 -8.65 3.51
#